data_AF-A0A7W3LZ76-F1
#
_entry.id   AF-A0A7W3LZ76-F1
#
_cell.length_a   1.000
_cell.length_b   1.000
_cell.length_c   1.000
_cell.angle_alpha   90.00
_cell.angle_beta   90.00
_cell.angle_gamma   90.00
#
_symmetry.space_group_name_H-M   'P 1'
#
loop_
_entity.id
_entity.type
_entity.pdbx_description
1 polymer ?
#
loop_
_entity_poly.entity_id
_entity_poly.type
_entity_poly.pdbx_seq_one_letter_code
_entity_poly.pdbx_strand_id
1 'polypeptide(L)'
;MAGDLGCMALWALAVFVVPQGWMLAVWLLAAACELAVPPWAESAGRTPWHPHHITERYGLLTIIVLGEVVLSSTNTVREGLAGAHSAGLWPVAAGGLVTVFALWWVYFPMSSAGLLEGRRTAVLWGYGHYVIFASGAAVGAGIAVNATRSAHHAHVSTAVAGLALGVPVFLYLLTTWLLLVRPHGADAPFGWTMPLVGLLAVAARLTPWPVPVIGALMAALIGLSVLARNTRLGRLA
;
A
#
# COMPACT_ATOMS: atom_id res chain seq x y z
N MET A 1 2.99 -5.36 27.80
CA MET A 1 2.99 -4.31 28.84
C MET A 1 4.40 -3.82 29.17
N ALA A 2 5.29 -4.61 29.79
CA ALA A 2 6.65 -4.12 30.12
C ALA A 2 7.48 -3.74 28.87
N GLY A 3 7.38 -4.52 27.78
CA GLY A 3 8.05 -4.22 26.51
C GLY A 3 7.57 -2.93 25.85
N ASP A 4 6.25 -2.76 25.74
CA ASP A 4 5.62 -1.58 25.12
C ASP A 4 5.96 -0.29 25.90
N LEU A 5 5.86 -0.33 27.24
CA LEU A 5 6.24 0.80 28.09
C LEU A 5 7.71 1.18 27.93
N GLY A 6 8.59 0.18 27.79
CA GLY A 6 10.01 0.42 27.52
C GLY A 6 10.25 1.11 26.18
N CYS A 7 9.52 0.70 25.13
CA CYS A 7 9.63 1.32 23.82
C CYS A 7 9.05 2.75 23.81
N MET A 8 7.92 3.00 24.50
CA MET A 8 7.37 4.34 24.67
C MET A 8 8.36 5.27 25.39
N ALA A 9 9.01 4.79 26.45
CA ALA A 9 10.04 5.55 27.15
C ALA A 9 11.25 5.83 26.25
N LEU A 10 11.68 4.86 25.45
CA LEU A 10 12.75 5.04 24.45
C LEU A 10 12.38 6.10 23.41
N TRP A 11 11.16 6.07 22.88
CA TRP A 11 10.66 7.10 21.96
C TRP A 11 10.64 8.49 22.59
N ALA A 12 10.14 8.62 23.82
CA ALA A 12 10.12 9.88 24.54
C ALA A 12 11.55 10.42 24.76
N LEU A 13 12.46 9.58 25.23
CA LEU A 13 13.87 9.93 25.43
C LEU A 13 14.56 10.31 24.11
N ALA A 14 14.25 9.60 23.02
CA ALA A 14 14.80 9.89 21.70
C ALA A 14 14.48 11.31 21.25
N VAL A 15 13.25 11.77 21.46
CA VAL A 15 12.81 13.11 21.04
C VAL A 15 13.48 14.23 21.85
N PHE A 16 13.65 14.05 23.17
CA PHE A 16 14.11 15.12 24.05
C PHE A 16 15.62 15.13 24.34
N VAL A 17 16.31 14.00 24.18
CA VAL A 17 17.69 13.84 24.65
C VAL A 17 18.67 13.61 23.50
N VAL A 18 18.24 13.00 22.39
CA VAL A 18 19.16 12.54 21.34
C VAL A 18 19.56 13.69 20.40
N PRO A 19 20.87 13.92 20.20
CA PRO A 19 21.33 14.91 19.22
C PRO A 19 20.89 14.55 17.80
N GLN A 20 20.62 15.57 16.98
CA GLN A 20 20.06 15.40 15.63
C GLN A 20 20.86 14.42 14.73
N GLY A 21 22.19 14.38 14.87
CA GLY A 21 23.05 13.46 14.11
C GLY A 21 22.84 11.97 14.42
N TRP A 22 22.30 11.65 15.60
CA TRP A 22 22.00 10.28 16.04
C TRP A 22 20.51 9.92 15.89
N MET A 23 19.66 10.89 15.56
CA MET A 23 18.21 10.72 15.53
C MET A 23 17.77 9.56 14.64
N LEU A 24 18.35 9.43 13.45
CA LEU A 24 18.03 8.33 12.53
C LEU A 24 18.42 6.96 13.11
N ALA A 25 19.61 6.86 13.72
CA ALA A 25 20.08 5.61 14.32
C ALA A 25 19.21 5.19 15.51
N VAL A 26 18.85 6.14 16.38
CA VAL A 26 17.97 5.87 17.52
C VAL A 26 16.54 5.58 17.06
N TRP A 27 16.04 6.27 16.05
CA TRP A 27 14.73 5.98 15.44
C TRP A 27 14.68 4.55 14.91
N LEU A 28 15.71 4.11 14.18
CA LEU A 28 15.82 2.74 13.67
C LEU A 28 15.88 1.71 14.80
N LEU A 29 16.64 2.01 15.86
CA LEU A 29 16.72 1.15 17.04
C LEU A 29 15.37 1.05 17.76
N ALA A 30 14.70 2.18 18.00
CA ALA A 30 13.40 2.22 18.67
C ALA A 30 12.33 1.50 17.86
N ALA A 31 12.31 1.70 16.54
CA ALA A 31 11.44 0.95 15.63
C ALA A 31 11.72 -0.55 15.69
N ALA A 32 12.99 -0.97 15.67
CA ALA A 32 13.36 -2.37 15.79
C ALA A 32 12.95 -2.98 17.14
N CYS A 33 13.08 -2.24 18.23
CA CYS A 33 12.61 -2.65 19.56
C CYS A 33 11.09 -2.84 19.57
N GLU A 34 10.32 -1.88 19.05
CA GLU A 34 8.85 -1.97 18.97
C GLU A 34 8.41 -3.18 18.15
N LEU A 35 9.04 -3.38 16.98
CA LEU A 35 8.78 -4.53 16.13
C LEU A 35 9.23 -5.85 16.77
N ALA A 36 10.13 -5.85 17.76
CA ALA A 36 10.52 -7.04 18.49
C ALA A 36 9.57 -7.38 19.65
N VAL A 37 8.73 -6.44 20.12
CA VAL A 37 7.85 -6.68 21.28
C VAL A 37 6.84 -7.82 21.04
N PRO A 38 6.10 -7.89 19.91
CA PRO A 38 5.15 -8.98 19.69
C PRO A 38 5.78 -10.39 19.68
N PRO A 39 6.85 -10.67 18.90
CA PRO A 39 7.47 -12.00 18.91
C PRO A 39 8.14 -12.32 20.25
N TRP A 40 8.65 -11.29 20.97
CA TRP A 40 9.17 -11.48 22.32
C TRP A 40 8.07 -11.81 23.33
N ALA A 41 6.95 -11.11 23.30
CA ALA A 41 5.80 -11.37 24.17
C ALA A 41 5.22 -12.78 23.92
N GLU A 42 5.11 -13.20 22.67
CA GLU A 42 4.66 -14.56 22.32
C GLU A 42 5.68 -15.67 22.66
N SER A 43 6.93 -15.33 22.93
CA SER A 43 7.93 -16.31 23.35
C SER A 43 7.64 -16.90 24.74
N ALA A 44 6.93 -16.15 25.59
CA ALA A 44 6.52 -16.57 26.93
C ALA A 44 5.20 -17.37 26.95
N GLY A 45 4.53 -17.54 25.81
CA GLY A 45 3.26 -18.25 25.68
C GLY A 45 2.38 -17.66 24.58
N ARG A 46 1.44 -18.46 24.04
CA ARG A 46 0.50 -17.96 23.01
C ARG A 46 -0.40 -16.90 23.63
N THR A 47 -0.38 -15.70 23.05
CA THR A 47 -1.41 -14.70 23.33
C THR A 47 -2.75 -15.19 22.76
N PRO A 48 -3.88 -14.94 23.44
CA PRO A 48 -5.19 -15.24 22.90
C PRO A 48 -5.51 -14.23 21.79
N TRP A 49 -5.64 -14.70 20.55
CA TRP A 49 -6.07 -13.86 19.43
C TRP A 49 -6.99 -14.65 18.51
N HIS A 50 -7.94 -13.94 17.89
CA HIS A 50 -8.89 -14.52 16.95
C HIS A 50 -8.52 -14.08 15.53
N PRO A 51 -8.21 -15.02 14.60
CA PRO A 51 -7.84 -14.70 13.23
C PRO A 51 -8.76 -13.70 12.54
N HIS A 52 -10.07 -13.87 12.73
CA HIS A 52 -11.08 -12.99 12.14
C HIS A 52 -10.92 -11.53 12.57
N HIS A 53 -10.75 -11.26 13.87
CA HIS A 53 -10.56 -9.89 14.37
C HIS A 53 -9.24 -9.26 13.92
N ILE A 54 -8.20 -10.08 13.72
CA ILE A 54 -6.94 -9.58 13.15
C ILE A 54 -7.18 -9.15 11.70
N THR A 55 -7.80 -10.01 10.88
CA THR A 55 -8.09 -9.65 9.48
C THR A 55 -8.99 -8.43 9.36
N GLU A 56 -9.98 -8.31 10.25
CA GLU A 56 -10.87 -7.15 10.34
C GLU A 56 -10.10 -5.86 10.65
N ARG A 57 -9.28 -5.84 11.70
CA ARG A 57 -8.49 -4.65 12.11
C ARG A 57 -7.53 -4.19 11.01
N TYR A 58 -6.84 -5.12 10.37
CA TYR A 58 -5.93 -4.80 9.27
C TYR A 58 -6.69 -4.30 8.05
N GLY A 59 -7.87 -4.87 7.75
CA GLY A 59 -8.78 -4.35 6.73
C GLY A 59 -9.21 -2.92 7.03
N LEU A 60 -9.66 -2.63 8.26
CA LEU A 60 -10.05 -1.28 8.68
C LEU A 60 -8.88 -0.28 8.57
N LEU A 61 -7.67 -0.68 8.96
CA LEU A 61 -6.49 0.16 8.78
C LEU A 61 -6.17 0.42 7.30
N THR A 62 -6.32 -0.58 6.43
CA THR A 62 -6.21 -0.39 4.97
C THR A 62 -7.25 0.61 4.46
N ILE A 63 -8.50 0.56 4.94
CA ILE A 63 -9.53 1.56 4.58
C ILE A 63 -9.09 2.97 5.00
N ILE A 64 -8.59 3.13 6.23
CA ILE A 64 -8.12 4.43 6.74
C ILE A 64 -6.99 4.97 5.87
N VAL A 65 -5.98 4.14 5.55
CA VAL A 65 -4.87 4.53 4.67
C VAL A 65 -5.37 4.96 3.30
N LEU A 66 -6.27 4.19 2.68
CA LEU A 66 -6.84 4.54 1.38
C LEU A 66 -7.69 5.82 1.45
N GLY A 67 -8.44 6.02 2.54
CA GLY A 67 -9.20 7.24 2.79
C GLY A 67 -8.30 8.48 2.88
N GLU A 68 -7.19 8.38 3.61
CA GLU A 68 -6.19 9.45 3.73
C GLU A 68 -5.53 9.76 2.37
N VAL A 69 -5.23 8.72 1.58
CA VAL A 69 -4.71 8.88 0.22
C VAL A 69 -5.70 9.62 -0.68
N VAL A 70 -7.01 9.31 -0.62
CA VAL A 70 -8.04 10.04 -1.35
C VAL A 70 -8.07 11.51 -0.89
N LEU A 71 -8.15 11.76 0.43
CA LEU A 71 -8.20 13.11 0.99
C LEU A 71 -6.98 13.96 0.56
N SER A 72 -5.77 13.44 0.76
CA SER A 72 -4.52 14.12 0.38
C SER A 72 -4.42 14.35 -1.12
N SER A 73 -4.84 13.37 -1.94
CA SER A 73 -4.83 13.51 -3.41
C SER A 73 -5.83 14.57 -3.86
N THR A 74 -7.03 14.61 -3.28
CA THR A 74 -8.03 15.64 -3.55
C THR A 74 -7.52 17.03 -3.19
N ASN A 75 -6.91 17.20 -2.03
CA ASN A 75 -6.34 18.50 -1.63
C ASN A 75 -5.24 18.94 -2.61
N THR A 76 -4.34 18.04 -2.99
CA THR A 76 -3.28 18.36 -3.94
C THR A 76 -3.82 18.76 -5.32
N VAL A 77 -4.86 18.07 -5.81
CA VAL A 77 -5.52 18.43 -7.07
C VAL A 77 -6.21 19.79 -6.97
N ARG A 78 -6.91 20.08 -5.85
CA ARG A 78 -7.56 21.38 -5.62
C ARG A 78 -6.54 22.52 -5.62
N GLU A 79 -5.40 22.33 -4.96
CA GLU A 79 -4.31 23.31 -4.95
C GLU A 79 -3.74 23.54 -6.35
N GLY A 80 -3.52 22.47 -7.13
CA GLY A 80 -3.05 22.58 -8.51
C GLY A 80 -4.04 23.31 -9.43
N LEU A 81 -5.34 23.09 -9.25
CA LEU A 81 -6.39 23.76 -10.04
C LEU A 81 -6.55 25.25 -9.72
N ALA A 82 -6.11 25.69 -8.53
CA ALA A 82 -6.08 27.11 -8.20
C ALA A 82 -4.99 27.88 -8.99
N GLY A 83 -4.06 27.17 -9.64
CA GLY A 83 -3.04 27.74 -10.52
C GLY A 83 -3.51 27.97 -11.97
N ALA A 84 -2.67 28.63 -12.78
CA ALA A 84 -3.01 29.01 -14.16
C ALA A 84 -2.99 27.86 -15.20
N HIS A 85 -2.55 26.65 -14.84
CA HIS A 85 -2.35 25.53 -15.76
C HIS A 85 -3.10 24.28 -15.30
N SER A 86 -4.34 24.10 -15.77
CA SER A 86 -5.26 23.05 -15.26
C SER A 86 -5.40 21.83 -16.17
N ALA A 87 -5.11 21.93 -17.48
CA ALA A 87 -5.39 20.85 -18.43
C ALA A 87 -4.59 19.56 -18.16
N GLY A 88 -3.35 19.67 -17.69
CA GLY A 88 -2.48 18.52 -17.37
C GLY A 88 -2.79 17.82 -16.06
N LEU A 89 -3.67 18.39 -15.22
CA LEU A 89 -4.05 17.84 -13.91
C LEU A 89 -5.16 16.79 -14.02
N TRP A 90 -6.09 16.93 -14.97
CA TRP A 90 -7.21 15.99 -15.13
C TRP A 90 -6.75 14.54 -15.37
N PRO A 91 -5.76 14.26 -16.24
CA PRO A 91 -5.26 12.89 -16.41
C PRO A 91 -4.60 12.33 -15.14
N VAL A 92 -3.94 13.18 -14.35
CA VAL A 92 -3.34 12.78 -13.05
C VAL A 92 -4.43 12.46 -12.03
N ALA A 93 -5.43 13.32 -11.91
CA ALA A 93 -6.56 13.12 -11.01
C ALA A 93 -7.34 11.85 -11.36
N ALA A 94 -7.68 11.65 -12.62
CA ALA A 94 -8.40 10.47 -13.09
C ALA A 94 -7.58 9.19 -12.91
N GLY A 95 -6.33 9.18 -13.38
CA GLY A 95 -5.46 8.00 -13.27
C GLY A 95 -5.12 7.65 -11.81
N GLY A 96 -4.88 8.66 -10.98
CA GLY A 96 -4.66 8.50 -9.54
C GLY A 96 -5.90 7.94 -8.83
N LEU A 97 -7.07 8.50 -9.09
CA LEU A 97 -8.34 8.03 -8.50
C LEU A 97 -8.63 6.57 -8.88
N VAL A 98 -8.52 6.23 -10.17
CA VAL A 98 -8.67 4.86 -10.65
C VAL A 98 -7.67 3.93 -9.96
N THR A 99 -6.42 4.36 -9.80
CA THR A 99 -5.40 3.58 -9.10
C THR A 99 -5.83 3.30 -7.66
N VAL A 100 -6.23 4.31 -6.89
CA VAL A 100 -6.64 4.13 -5.48
C VAL A 100 -7.84 3.20 -5.34
N PHE A 101 -8.87 3.37 -6.17
CA PHE A 101 -10.02 2.45 -6.18
C PHE A 101 -9.63 1.03 -6.57
N ALA A 102 -8.67 0.87 -7.48
CA ALA A 102 -8.17 -0.44 -7.85
C ALA A 102 -7.42 -1.12 -6.69
N LEU A 103 -6.62 -0.38 -5.92
CA LEU A 103 -5.95 -0.92 -4.72
C LEU A 103 -6.96 -1.40 -3.66
N TRP A 104 -8.06 -0.67 -3.50
CA TRP A 104 -9.20 -1.13 -2.70
C TRP A 104 -9.79 -2.42 -3.27
N TRP A 105 -10.10 -2.43 -4.57
CA TRP A 105 -10.76 -3.54 -5.26
C TRP A 105 -9.97 -4.84 -5.17
N VAL A 106 -8.64 -4.77 -5.25
CA VAL A 106 -7.81 -5.97 -5.23
C VAL A 106 -7.55 -6.52 -3.82
N TYR A 107 -7.73 -5.70 -2.78
CA TYR A 107 -7.46 -6.07 -1.40
C TYR A 107 -8.66 -6.72 -0.71
N PHE A 108 -9.84 -6.09 -0.76
CA PHE A 108 -11.02 -6.50 0.03
C PHE A 108 -11.72 -7.82 -0.35
N PRO A 109 -11.69 -8.32 -1.61
CA PRO A 109 -12.35 -9.57 -1.96
C PRO A 109 -11.74 -10.84 -1.35
N MET A 110 -10.59 -10.74 -0.68
CA MET A 110 -9.83 -11.90 -0.21
C MET A 110 -10.13 -12.19 1.27
N SER A 111 -10.66 -13.38 1.57
CA SER A 111 -10.70 -13.87 2.94
C SER A 111 -9.30 -14.31 3.36
N SER A 112 -8.86 -13.91 4.56
CA SER A 112 -7.52 -14.22 5.07
C SER A 112 -7.53 -14.92 6.43
N ALA A 113 -8.71 -15.09 7.05
CA ALA A 113 -8.82 -15.66 8.39
C ALA A 113 -8.28 -17.11 8.46
N GLY A 114 -8.47 -17.91 7.41
CA GLY A 114 -7.92 -19.28 7.32
C GLY A 114 -6.41 -19.34 7.10
N LEU A 115 -5.75 -18.24 6.71
CA LEU A 115 -4.30 -18.19 6.50
C LEU A 115 -3.51 -18.05 7.81
N LEU A 116 -4.21 -17.77 8.90
CA LEU A 116 -3.65 -17.33 10.18
C LEU A 116 -3.59 -18.45 11.24
N GLU A 117 -3.72 -19.72 10.85
CA GLU A 117 -3.75 -20.84 11.78
C GLU A 117 -2.38 -21.14 12.45
N GLY A 118 -1.27 -20.83 11.75
CA GLY A 118 0.09 -21.07 12.23
C GLY A 118 0.79 -19.80 12.74
N ARG A 119 1.52 -19.89 13.86
CA ARG A 119 2.25 -18.75 14.47
C ARG A 119 3.15 -18.02 13.47
N ARG A 120 3.98 -18.76 12.74
CA ARG A 120 4.93 -18.19 11.77
C ARG A 120 4.19 -17.47 10.63
N THR A 121 3.11 -18.05 10.14
CA THR A 121 2.30 -17.45 9.07
C THR A 121 1.60 -16.20 9.56
N ALA A 122 1.05 -16.21 10.78
CA ALA A 122 0.41 -15.06 11.40
C ALA A 122 1.36 -13.87 11.57
N VAL A 123 2.57 -14.14 12.07
CA VAL A 123 3.63 -13.13 12.20
C VAL A 123 4.00 -12.59 10.81
N LEU A 124 4.37 -13.45 9.86
CA LEU A 124 4.74 -13.00 8.51
C LEU A 124 3.62 -12.21 7.81
N TRP A 125 2.37 -12.63 8.01
CA TRP A 125 1.20 -11.94 7.47
C TRP A 125 1.03 -10.55 8.10
N GLY A 126 1.13 -10.45 9.43
CA GLY A 126 1.04 -9.18 10.15
C GLY A 126 2.16 -8.20 9.76
N TYR A 127 3.42 -8.65 9.77
CA TYR A 127 4.55 -7.78 9.40
C TYR A 127 4.54 -7.44 7.90
N GLY A 128 4.09 -8.35 7.04
CA GLY A 128 3.95 -8.08 5.62
C GLY A 128 2.95 -6.96 5.31
N HIS A 129 1.90 -6.80 6.12
CA HIS A 129 0.93 -5.73 5.94
C HIS A 129 1.51 -4.33 6.18
N TYR A 130 2.59 -4.17 6.94
CA TYR A 130 3.28 -2.88 7.01
C TYR A 130 3.73 -2.40 5.63
N VAL A 131 4.12 -3.32 4.74
CA VAL A 131 4.46 -2.98 3.35
C VAL A 131 3.21 -2.55 2.59
N ILE A 132 2.05 -3.18 2.81
CA ILE A 132 0.77 -2.76 2.21
C ILE A 132 0.40 -1.34 2.67
N PHE A 133 0.46 -1.06 3.97
CA PHE A 133 0.14 0.27 4.51
C PHE A 133 1.11 1.34 4.02
N ALA A 134 2.42 1.07 4.08
CA ALA A 134 3.45 2.02 3.66
C ALA A 134 3.38 2.30 2.15
N SER A 135 3.22 1.26 1.33
CA SER A 135 3.08 1.42 -0.12
C SER A 135 1.75 2.09 -0.49
N GLY A 136 0.65 1.75 0.19
CA GLY A 136 -0.65 2.42 0.01
C GLY A 136 -0.56 3.92 0.31
N ALA A 137 0.03 4.31 1.44
CA ALA A 137 0.27 5.71 1.76
C ALA A 137 1.21 6.39 0.73
N ALA A 138 2.27 5.70 0.31
CA ALA A 138 3.21 6.21 -0.69
C ALA A 138 2.57 6.42 -2.08
N VAL A 139 1.49 5.72 -2.43
CA VAL A 139 0.71 6.00 -3.64
C VAL A 139 0.12 7.41 -3.60
N GLY A 140 -0.38 7.87 -2.45
CA GLY A 140 -0.85 9.25 -2.27
C GLY A 140 0.25 10.28 -2.50
N ALA A 141 1.44 10.03 -1.93
CA ALA A 141 2.62 10.87 -2.18
C ALA A 141 3.03 10.85 -3.67
N GLY A 142 2.98 9.69 -4.33
CA GLY A 142 3.25 9.55 -5.76
C GLY A 142 2.27 10.34 -6.63
N ILE A 143 0.98 10.31 -6.31
CA ILE A 143 -0.05 11.13 -6.98
C ILE A 143 0.26 12.62 -6.77
N ALA A 144 0.58 13.02 -5.54
CA ALA A 144 0.89 14.41 -5.22
C ALA A 144 2.11 14.93 -6.01
N VAL A 145 3.21 14.17 -6.07
CA VAL A 145 4.40 14.50 -6.88
C VAL A 145 4.03 14.74 -8.35
N ASN A 146 3.18 13.89 -8.93
CA ASN A 146 2.75 14.05 -10.31
C ASN A 146 1.81 15.24 -10.51
N ALA A 147 0.92 15.51 -9.56
CA ALA A 147 0.03 16.67 -9.62
C ALA A 147 0.81 17.99 -9.52
N THR A 148 1.73 18.11 -8.56
CA THR A 148 2.58 19.29 -8.40
C THR A 148 3.49 19.50 -9.63
N ARG A 149 3.99 18.42 -10.25
CA ARG A 149 4.72 18.49 -11.52
C ARG A 149 3.84 18.99 -12.67
N SER A 150 2.64 18.45 -12.83
CA SER A 150 1.69 18.89 -13.88
C SER A 150 1.25 20.34 -13.73
N ALA A 151 1.23 20.85 -12.51
CA ALA A 151 0.97 22.26 -12.20
C ALA A 151 2.22 23.15 -12.32
N HIS A 152 3.34 22.64 -12.84
CA HIS A 152 4.64 23.34 -12.96
C HIS A 152 5.24 23.84 -11.63
N HIS A 153 4.82 23.27 -10.49
CA HIS A 153 5.32 23.62 -9.17
C HIS A 153 6.47 22.73 -8.68
N ALA A 154 6.88 21.71 -9.45
CA ALA A 154 8.00 20.83 -9.11
C ALA A 154 8.95 20.59 -10.29
N HIS A 155 10.26 20.72 -10.05
CA HIS A 155 11.32 20.49 -11.03
C HIS A 155 11.86 19.05 -10.99
N VAL A 156 10.97 18.06 -11.02
CA VAL A 156 11.32 16.62 -11.06
C VAL A 156 11.06 16.06 -12.45
N SER A 157 11.90 15.16 -12.96
CA SER A 157 11.72 14.56 -14.29
C SER A 157 10.48 13.66 -14.36
N THR A 158 9.91 13.46 -15.58
CA THR A 158 8.78 12.54 -15.78
C THR A 158 9.08 11.12 -15.28
N ALA A 159 10.31 10.65 -15.49
CA ALA A 159 10.72 9.32 -15.06
C ALA A 159 10.71 9.19 -13.52
N VAL A 160 11.20 10.21 -12.80
CA VAL A 160 11.20 10.22 -11.33
C VAL A 160 9.77 10.31 -10.79
N ALA A 161 8.93 11.17 -11.38
CA ALA A 161 7.52 11.27 -11.01
C ALA A 161 6.76 9.96 -11.27
N GLY A 162 7.06 9.29 -12.40
CA GLY A 162 6.50 7.97 -12.71
C GLY A 162 6.91 6.90 -11.69
N LEU A 163 8.17 6.87 -11.26
CA LEU A 163 8.65 5.96 -10.23
C LEU A 163 8.02 6.24 -8.85
N ALA A 164 7.77 7.50 -8.52
CA ALA A 164 7.14 7.90 -7.27
C ALA A 164 5.73 7.30 -7.10
N LEU A 165 5.04 6.96 -8.19
CA LEU A 165 3.76 6.24 -8.17
C LEU A 165 3.91 4.75 -8.49
N GLY A 166 4.68 4.41 -9.52
CA GLY A 166 4.80 3.03 -10.01
C GLY A 166 5.44 2.07 -9.01
N VAL A 167 6.46 2.52 -8.24
CA VAL A 167 7.11 1.68 -7.22
C VAL A 167 6.16 1.35 -6.07
N PRO A 168 5.47 2.33 -5.46
CA PRO A 168 4.42 2.04 -4.47
C PRO A 168 3.32 1.10 -4.99
N VAL A 169 2.81 1.32 -6.21
CA VAL A 169 1.81 0.41 -6.82
C VAL A 169 2.34 -1.01 -6.95
N PHE A 170 3.58 -1.19 -7.42
CA PHE A 170 4.21 -2.50 -7.51
C PHE A 170 4.34 -3.18 -6.15
N LEU A 171 4.83 -2.47 -5.14
CA LEU A 171 4.99 -3.02 -3.79
C LEU A 171 3.64 -3.42 -3.19
N TYR A 172 2.61 -2.59 -3.36
CA TYR A 172 1.26 -2.91 -2.91
C TYR A 172 0.72 -4.16 -3.59
N LEU A 173 0.81 -4.25 -4.92
CA LEU A 173 0.32 -5.39 -5.69
C LEU A 173 1.11 -6.67 -5.40
N LEU A 174 2.43 -6.59 -5.31
CA LEU A 174 3.30 -7.73 -5.00
C LEU A 174 3.01 -8.27 -3.60
N THR A 175 2.92 -7.39 -2.60
CA THR A 175 2.68 -7.83 -1.22
C THR A 175 1.25 -8.34 -1.04
N THR A 176 0.24 -7.66 -1.63
CA THR A 176 -1.14 -8.17 -1.64
C THR A 176 -1.20 -9.54 -2.32
N TRP A 177 -0.49 -9.72 -3.43
CA TRP A 177 -0.40 -11.00 -4.10
C TRP A 177 0.24 -12.08 -3.21
N LEU A 178 1.39 -11.79 -2.59
CA LEU A 178 2.11 -12.73 -1.73
C LEU A 178 1.29 -13.15 -0.51
N LEU A 179 0.60 -12.20 0.13
CA LEU A 179 -0.07 -12.42 1.41
C LEU A 179 -1.52 -12.88 1.27
N LEU A 180 -2.24 -12.41 0.25
CA LEU A 180 -3.69 -12.63 0.14
C LEU A 180 -4.06 -13.54 -1.03
N VAL A 181 -3.33 -13.51 -2.15
CA VAL A 181 -3.71 -14.25 -3.37
C VAL A 181 -2.99 -15.59 -3.49
N ARG A 182 -1.66 -15.57 -3.53
CA ARG A 182 -0.80 -16.75 -3.73
C ARG A 182 -1.12 -17.93 -2.78
N PRO A 183 -1.46 -17.72 -1.49
CA PRO A 183 -1.77 -18.83 -0.59
C PRO A 183 -2.99 -19.66 -0.99
N HIS A 184 -3.90 -19.11 -1.81
CA HIS A 184 -5.10 -19.79 -2.30
C HIS A 184 -4.84 -20.70 -3.52
N GLY A 185 -3.60 -20.78 -4.03
CA GLY A 185 -3.21 -21.71 -5.09
C GLY A 185 -3.59 -21.27 -6.51
N ALA A 186 -3.63 -22.23 -7.44
CA ALA A 186 -3.78 -21.98 -8.89
C ALA A 186 -5.14 -21.36 -9.28
N ASP A 187 -6.16 -21.54 -8.44
CA ASP A 187 -7.51 -21.01 -8.64
C ASP A 187 -7.74 -19.63 -8.03
N ALA A 188 -6.71 -19.05 -7.41
CA ALA A 188 -6.81 -17.75 -6.78
C ALA A 188 -7.18 -16.66 -7.81
N PRO A 189 -8.08 -15.74 -7.47
CA PRO A 189 -8.39 -14.60 -8.33
C PRO A 189 -7.14 -13.78 -8.61
N PHE A 190 -7.08 -13.10 -9.75
CA PHE A 190 -5.92 -12.32 -10.24
C PHE A 190 -4.66 -13.16 -10.58
N GLY A 191 -4.31 -14.20 -9.84
CA GLY A 191 -3.13 -15.03 -10.11
C GLY A 191 -1.86 -14.19 -10.32
N TRP A 192 -1.03 -14.54 -11.30
CA TRP A 192 0.20 -13.80 -11.63
C TRP A 192 -0.02 -12.44 -12.31
N THR A 193 -1.26 -12.06 -12.62
CA THR A 193 -1.53 -10.77 -13.28
C THR A 193 -1.22 -9.58 -12.37
N MET A 194 -1.39 -9.70 -11.05
CA MET A 194 -1.05 -8.65 -10.08
C MET A 194 0.43 -8.22 -10.13
N PRO A 195 1.41 -9.11 -9.88
CA PRO A 195 2.82 -8.71 -9.91
C PRO A 195 3.25 -8.26 -11.32
N LEU A 196 2.68 -8.84 -12.37
CA LEU A 196 2.95 -8.40 -13.75
C LEU A 196 2.47 -6.96 -13.98
N VAL A 197 1.25 -6.62 -13.58
CA VAL A 197 0.71 -5.26 -13.66
C VAL A 197 1.53 -4.30 -12.80
N GLY A 198 2.00 -4.72 -11.63
CA GLY A 198 2.90 -3.92 -10.80
C GLY A 198 4.23 -3.63 -11.51
N LEU A 199 4.85 -4.60 -12.17
CA LEU A 199 6.06 -4.37 -12.97
C LEU A 199 5.81 -3.42 -14.14
N LEU A 200 4.66 -3.55 -14.80
CA LEU A 200 4.25 -2.62 -15.86
C LEU A 200 3.99 -1.21 -15.32
N ALA A 201 3.48 -1.07 -14.10
CA ALA A 201 3.32 0.22 -13.44
C ALA A 201 4.67 0.89 -13.18
N VAL A 202 5.71 0.15 -12.81
CA VAL A 202 7.09 0.66 -12.73
C VAL A 202 7.59 1.06 -14.12
N ALA A 203 7.35 0.23 -15.13
CA ALA A 203 7.74 0.50 -16.52
C ALA A 203 7.05 1.73 -17.12
N ALA A 204 5.90 2.17 -16.58
CA ALA A 204 5.21 3.38 -16.99
C ALA A 204 6.08 4.65 -16.89
N ARG A 205 7.18 4.62 -16.11
CA ARG A 205 8.21 5.69 -16.10
C ARG A 205 8.81 6.01 -17.47
N LEU A 206 8.73 5.08 -18.41
CA LEU A 206 9.25 5.23 -19.77
C LEU A 206 8.27 5.98 -20.68
N THR A 207 7.06 6.23 -20.20
CA THR A 207 6.02 6.93 -20.94
C THR A 207 5.99 8.43 -20.60
N PRO A 208 5.48 9.29 -21.51
CA PRO A 208 5.28 10.70 -21.19
C PRO A 208 4.18 10.94 -20.14
N TRP A 209 3.27 9.98 -19.94
CA TRP A 209 2.07 10.09 -19.11
C TRP A 209 1.96 8.91 -18.13
N PRO A 210 2.84 8.82 -17.12
CA PRO A 210 2.90 7.64 -16.24
C PRO A 210 1.62 7.41 -15.45
N VAL A 211 0.99 8.47 -14.90
CA VAL A 211 -0.21 8.32 -14.05
C VAL A 211 -1.42 7.77 -14.81
N PRO A 212 -1.81 8.29 -16.00
CA PRO A 212 -2.87 7.68 -16.81
C PRO A 212 -2.56 6.25 -17.23
N VAL A 213 -1.31 5.94 -17.58
CA VAL A 213 -0.89 4.58 -17.95
C VAL A 213 -1.07 3.62 -16.78
N ILE A 214 -0.61 4.00 -15.59
CA ILE A 214 -0.80 3.20 -14.37
C ILE A 214 -2.29 3.01 -14.09
N GLY A 215 -3.10 4.08 -14.15
CA GLY A 215 -4.55 3.99 -13.98
C GLY A 215 -5.21 3.03 -14.98
N ALA A 216 -4.83 3.08 -16.25
CA ALA A 216 -5.35 2.17 -17.28
C ALA A 216 -4.94 0.71 -17.03
N LEU A 217 -3.70 0.45 -16.63
CA LEU A 217 -3.23 -0.88 -16.24
C LEU A 217 -4.03 -1.44 -15.05
N MET A 218 -4.29 -0.59 -14.05
CA MET A 218 -5.10 -0.95 -12.88
C MET A 218 -6.57 -1.22 -13.24
N ALA A 219 -7.17 -0.41 -14.11
CA ALA A 219 -8.52 -0.65 -14.62
C ALA A 219 -8.61 -1.97 -15.41
N ALA A 220 -7.60 -2.26 -16.25
CA ALA A 220 -7.52 -3.52 -16.98
C ALA A 220 -7.39 -4.73 -16.04
N LEU A 221 -6.58 -4.61 -14.97
CA LEU A 221 -6.48 -5.65 -13.94
C LEU A 221 -7.84 -5.97 -13.32
N ILE A 222 -8.62 -4.94 -12.95
CA ILE A 222 -9.97 -5.12 -12.42
C ILE A 222 -10.87 -5.77 -13.47
N GLY A 223 -10.93 -5.23 -14.69
CA GLY A 223 -11.79 -5.74 -15.75
C GLY A 223 -11.53 -7.21 -16.07
N LEU A 224 -10.26 -7.60 -16.19
CA LEU A 224 -9.85 -8.99 -16.39
C LEU A 224 -10.26 -9.88 -15.21
N SER A 225 -10.14 -9.38 -13.97
CA SER A 225 -10.54 -10.15 -12.78
C SER A 225 -12.04 -10.40 -12.72
N VAL A 226 -12.87 -9.41 -13.11
CA VAL A 226 -14.33 -9.54 -13.16
C VAL A 226 -14.74 -10.51 -14.26
N LEU A 227 -14.14 -10.39 -15.44
CA LEU A 227 -14.41 -11.29 -16.55
C LEU A 227 -14.03 -12.75 -16.22
N ALA A 228 -12.87 -12.95 -15.59
CA ALA A 228 -12.42 -14.27 -15.14
C ALA A 228 -13.36 -14.88 -14.09
N ARG A 229 -13.93 -14.08 -13.19
CA ARG A 229 -14.93 -14.55 -12.21
C ARG A 229 -16.24 -14.97 -12.89
N ASN A 230 -16.76 -14.13 -13.79
CA ASN A 230 -18.02 -14.41 -14.48
C ASN A 230 -17.96 -15.68 -15.34
N THR A 231 -16.85 -15.88 -16.05
CA THR A 231 -16.62 -17.09 -16.86
C THR A 231 -16.53 -18.36 -16.03
N ARG A 232 -15.97 -18.31 -14.80
CA ARG A 232 -15.95 -19.45 -13.89
C ARG A 232 -17.36 -19.80 -13.39
N LEU A 233 -18.17 -18.81 -13.03
CA LEU A 233 -19.55 -19.04 -12.57
C LEU A 233 -20.41 -19.67 -13.68
N GLY A 234 -20.26 -19.20 -14.92
CA GLY A 234 -20.99 -19.76 -16.07
C GLY A 234 -20.58 -21.19 -16.48
N ARG A 235 -19.47 -21.73 -15.97
CA ARG A 235 -19.08 -23.14 -16.16
C ARG A 235 -19.64 -24.08 -15.10
N LEU A 236 -20.13 -23.54 -13.99
CA LEU A 236 -20.67 -24.29 -12.85
C LEU A 236 -22.21 -24.32 -12.83
N ALA A 237 -22.85 -23.55 -13.71
CA ALA A 237 -24.29 -23.52 -13.95
C ALA A 237 -24.65 -24.38 -15.15
#